data_AF-A0A9W8ANA3-F1
#
_entry.id   AF-A0A9W8ANA3-F1
#
_cell.length_a   1.000
_cell.length_b   1.000
_cell.length_c   1.000
_cell.angle_alpha   90.00
_cell.angle_beta   90.00
_cell.angle_gamma   90.00
#
_symmetry.space_group_name_H-M   'P 1'
#
loop_
_entity.id
_entity.type
_entity.pdbx_description
1 polymer ?
#
loop_
_entity_poly.entity_id
_entity_poly.type
_entity_poly.pdbx_seq_one_letter_code
_entity_poly.pdbx_strand_id
1 'polypeptide(L)'
;YDTCPSLVFEALPQESPSTDLLPVGDSHNHLPPTELECIQEWSRGSRASYEGKPHLVHELVTQGKTPSQLDAVVLWCLAPPLKFTYQELIIRAQLVAQCLVALCSPVTFVILFFQRSPAFVVSMLGTLMARKTCVPMDATHTSMRLVKMKQQLGKTSLVVLTSQEHHATAENHISSDIVICVDDLVEPGVNTVSCKGCHPAQVNPTDLAFVYFTSGSAGKPKAVPERHESVVNYILGACDVLSLPLECRFLQAMNIGFDSSLLELFATFYLGGTVVLPTKNLMDSLGKVDTCMLTLSMLYAIGDPLDYPNLRVVITAGEPLAPSLAKRWCQVEGGQVRLFNSYGPTETVVTSHFEHVVVTRDASLVTIGRTIPNVQCYILDDTLHMLPI
;
A
#
# COMPACT_ATOMS: atom_id res chain seq x y z
N TYR A 1 39.43 12.31 21.19
CA TYR A 1 40.85 12.49 20.86
C TYR A 1 41.41 11.13 20.50
N ASP A 2 41.84 11.03 19.25
CA ASP A 2 42.58 9.95 18.58
C ASP A 2 41.90 8.56 18.53
N THR A 3 41.33 8.13 17.41
CA THR A 3 42.05 7.91 16.14
C THR A 3 41.03 7.87 14.99
N CYS A 4 41.05 8.89 14.13
CA CYS A 4 40.40 8.85 12.83
C CYS A 4 41.41 8.25 11.84
N PRO A 5 41.12 7.13 11.14
CA PRO A 5 41.93 6.76 10.00
C PRO A 5 41.81 7.90 9.00
N SER A 6 42.93 8.53 8.69
CA SER A 6 43.04 9.55 7.65
C SER A 6 42.44 9.01 6.36
N LEU A 7 41.29 9.57 5.95
CA LEU A 7 40.84 9.50 4.56
C LEU A 7 41.92 10.20 3.73
N VAL A 8 42.80 9.41 3.13
CA VAL A 8 43.72 9.88 2.10
C VAL A 8 42.83 10.20 0.90
N PHE A 9 42.52 11.47 0.69
CA PHE A 9 42.07 11.94 -0.60
C PHE A 9 43.24 11.69 -1.56
N GLU A 10 43.21 10.60 -2.31
CA GLU A 10 44.01 10.52 -3.54
C GLU A 10 43.56 11.69 -4.40
N ALA A 11 44.50 12.58 -4.69
CA ALA A 11 44.25 13.79 -5.44
C ALA A 11 43.50 13.45 -6.74
N LEU A 12 42.39 14.15 -6.99
CA LEU A 12 41.76 14.19 -8.30
C LEU A 12 42.87 14.34 -9.35
N PRO A 13 42.96 13.45 -10.36
CA PRO A 13 43.99 13.58 -11.37
C PRO A 13 43.90 14.97 -11.99
N GLN A 14 44.99 15.73 -11.92
CA GLN A 14 45.09 17.01 -12.61
C GLN A 14 45.05 16.73 -14.12
N GLU A 15 43.89 16.88 -14.73
CA GLU A 15 43.82 16.95 -16.18
C GLU A 15 44.50 18.23 -16.68
N SER A 16 45.31 18.06 -17.72
CA SER A 16 45.89 19.14 -18.52
C SER A 16 44.80 20.09 -19.05
N PRO A 17 45.10 21.37 -19.30
CA PRO A 17 44.10 22.35 -19.73
C PRO A 17 43.72 22.11 -21.20
N SER A 18 42.90 21.10 -21.47
CA SER A 18 42.10 21.04 -22.68
C SER A 18 40.82 21.81 -22.42
N THR A 19 40.72 22.92 -23.14
CA THR A 19 39.57 23.81 -23.28
C THR A 19 38.26 23.04 -23.47
N ASP A 20 37.49 22.91 -22.39
CA ASP A 20 36.05 23.07 -22.38
C ASP A 20 35.68 23.51 -20.95
N LEU A 21 35.21 24.75 -20.82
CA LEU A 21 34.72 25.32 -19.56
C LEU A 21 33.38 24.66 -19.22
N LEU A 22 33.41 23.40 -18.81
CA LEU A 22 32.25 22.74 -18.24
C LEU A 22 31.94 23.41 -16.88
N PRO A 23 30.68 23.76 -16.61
CA PRO A 23 30.24 24.09 -15.26
C PRO A 23 30.77 23.05 -14.26
N VAL A 24 31.12 23.47 -13.04
CA VAL A 24 31.62 22.55 -11.99
C VAL A 24 30.62 21.41 -11.73
N GLY A 25 29.32 21.63 -11.96
CA GLY A 25 28.29 20.59 -11.87
C GLY A 25 28.21 19.62 -13.06
N ASP A 26 28.98 19.84 -14.13
CA ASP A 26 29.06 18.97 -15.31
C ASP A 26 30.42 18.22 -15.37
N SER A 27 31.30 18.41 -14.37
CA SER A 27 32.53 17.60 -14.26
C SER A 27 32.17 16.15 -13.97
N HIS A 28 32.86 15.21 -14.62
CA HIS A 28 32.59 13.77 -14.47
C HIS A 28 32.56 13.33 -13.00
N ASN A 29 31.52 12.59 -12.61
CA ASN A 29 31.46 11.97 -11.30
C ASN A 29 32.64 11.02 -11.09
N HIS A 30 33.58 11.37 -10.20
CA HIS A 30 34.85 10.67 -10.00
C HIS A 30 34.75 9.51 -9.00
N LEU A 31 33.68 8.72 -9.05
CA LEU A 31 33.58 7.52 -8.22
C LEU A 31 34.52 6.43 -8.75
N PRO A 32 35.31 5.76 -7.89
CA PRO A 32 36.06 4.58 -8.26
C PRO A 32 35.16 3.54 -8.95
N PRO A 33 35.61 2.84 -10.01
CA PRO A 33 34.79 1.85 -10.72
C PRO A 33 34.17 0.79 -9.81
N THR A 34 34.90 0.34 -8.80
CA THR A 34 34.42 -0.64 -7.80
C THR A 34 33.27 -0.10 -6.94
N GLU A 35 33.32 1.18 -6.60
CA GLU A 35 32.25 1.83 -5.82
C GLU A 35 31.01 2.05 -6.69
N LEU A 36 31.21 2.45 -7.95
CA LEU A 36 30.13 2.57 -8.92
C LEU A 36 29.43 1.22 -9.17
N GLU A 37 30.17 0.12 -9.23
CA GLU A 37 29.61 -1.24 -9.34
C GLU A 37 28.73 -1.58 -8.12
N CYS A 38 29.22 -1.34 -6.90
CA CYS A 38 28.43 -1.57 -5.67
C CYS A 38 27.15 -0.72 -5.66
N ILE A 39 27.24 0.56 -6.03
CA ILE A 39 26.10 1.46 -6.13
C ILE A 39 25.08 0.96 -7.18
N GLN A 40 25.54 0.52 -8.35
CA GLN A 40 24.66 -0.02 -9.39
C GLN A 40 23.96 -1.32 -8.96
N GLU A 41 24.66 -2.16 -8.20
CA GLU A 41 24.09 -3.38 -7.63
C GLU A 41 23.03 -3.06 -6.55
N TRP A 42 23.32 -2.11 -5.65
CA TRP A 42 22.43 -1.80 -4.52
C TRP A 42 21.26 -0.87 -4.89
N SER A 43 21.42 -0.06 -5.95
CA SER A 43 20.40 0.85 -6.46
C SER A 43 19.24 0.16 -7.16
N ARG A 44 19.30 -1.16 -7.40
CA ARG A 44 18.31 -1.88 -8.19
C ARG A 44 17.76 -3.07 -7.42
N GLY A 45 16.44 -3.11 -7.31
CA GLY A 45 15.75 -4.31 -6.90
C GLY A 45 15.96 -5.40 -7.93
N SER A 46 15.78 -6.66 -7.53
CA SER A 46 15.87 -7.78 -8.47
C SER A 46 14.89 -7.59 -9.63
N ARG A 47 15.28 -8.05 -10.82
CA ARG A 47 14.38 -8.07 -11.97
C ARG A 47 13.46 -9.28 -11.83
N ALA A 48 12.17 -9.03 -11.65
CA ALA A 48 11.15 -10.07 -11.56
C ALA A 48 10.23 -10.04 -12.78
N SER A 49 10.00 -11.21 -13.38
CA SER A 49 8.94 -11.41 -14.38
C SER A 49 7.71 -12.00 -13.68
N TYR A 50 6.55 -11.42 -13.96
CA TYR A 50 5.27 -11.85 -13.41
C TYR A 50 4.38 -12.51 -14.47
N GLU A 51 4.99 -13.24 -15.39
CA GLU A 51 4.26 -14.00 -16.41
C GLU A 51 3.26 -14.99 -15.77
N GLY A 52 2.03 -15.01 -16.25
CA GLY A 52 0.94 -15.83 -15.70
C GLY A 52 0.38 -15.36 -14.35
N LYS A 53 0.89 -14.26 -13.78
CA LYS A 53 0.33 -13.62 -12.58
C LYS A 53 -0.74 -12.58 -12.97
N PRO A 54 -1.55 -12.12 -12.00
CA PRO A 54 -2.44 -10.96 -12.18
C PRO A 54 -1.76 -9.76 -12.82
N HIS A 55 -2.47 -9.02 -13.67
CA HIS A 55 -2.00 -7.77 -14.29
C HIS A 55 -2.89 -6.58 -13.91
N LEU A 56 -4.12 -6.86 -13.49
CA LEU A 56 -5.05 -5.92 -12.90
C LEU A 56 -5.22 -6.21 -11.41
N VAL A 57 -5.40 -5.14 -10.63
CA VAL A 57 -5.47 -5.25 -9.16
C VAL A 57 -6.61 -6.15 -8.68
N HIS A 58 -7.78 -6.10 -9.33
CA HIS A 58 -8.91 -6.96 -8.95
C HIS A 58 -8.67 -8.45 -9.29
N GLU A 59 -7.69 -8.78 -10.14
CA GLU A 59 -7.33 -10.16 -10.44
C GLU A 59 -6.57 -10.81 -9.28
N LEU A 60 -5.97 -10.03 -8.37
CA LEU A 60 -5.31 -10.55 -7.16
C LEU A 60 -6.28 -11.30 -6.24
N VAL A 61 -7.59 -11.01 -6.31
CA VAL A 61 -8.62 -11.72 -5.55
C VAL A 61 -9.34 -12.81 -6.37
N THR A 62 -9.43 -12.67 -7.70
CA THR A 62 -10.22 -13.61 -8.55
C THR A 62 -9.39 -14.66 -9.28
N GLN A 63 -8.16 -14.36 -9.69
CA GLN A 63 -7.38 -15.23 -10.57
C GLN A 63 -6.71 -16.37 -9.79
N GLY A 64 -6.74 -17.58 -10.37
CA GLY A 64 -6.01 -18.74 -9.85
C GLY A 64 -6.56 -19.32 -8.55
N LYS A 65 -7.79 -18.97 -8.15
CA LYS A 65 -8.43 -19.54 -6.95
C LYS A 65 -9.08 -20.89 -7.25
N THR A 66 -8.74 -21.88 -6.44
CA THR A 66 -9.40 -23.20 -6.43
C THR A 66 -10.78 -23.13 -5.77
N PRO A 67 -11.68 -24.11 -6.00
CA PRO A 67 -12.98 -24.14 -5.32
C PRO A 67 -12.87 -24.07 -3.79
N SER A 68 -11.92 -24.79 -3.19
CA SER A 68 -11.70 -24.74 -1.73
C SER A 68 -11.24 -23.37 -1.24
N GLN A 69 -10.46 -22.63 -2.04
CA GLN A 69 -10.07 -21.26 -1.72
C GLN A 69 -11.24 -20.28 -1.87
N LEU A 70 -12.14 -20.52 -2.81
CA LEU A 70 -13.36 -19.71 -2.97
C LEU A 70 -14.30 -19.84 -1.76
N ASP A 71 -14.35 -21.03 -1.14
CA ASP A 71 -15.11 -21.30 0.08
C ASP A 71 -14.42 -20.82 1.37
N ALA A 72 -13.12 -20.45 1.30
CA ALA A 72 -12.37 -19.97 2.45
C ALA A 72 -12.75 -18.54 2.85
N VAL A 73 -12.59 -18.20 4.13
CA VAL A 73 -12.89 -16.87 4.66
C VAL A 73 -11.85 -15.86 4.17
N VAL A 74 -12.29 -14.85 3.43
CA VAL A 74 -11.43 -13.76 2.94
C VAL A 74 -11.48 -12.52 3.81
N LEU A 75 -12.62 -12.28 4.46
CA LEU A 75 -12.85 -11.08 5.27
C LEU A 75 -13.48 -11.48 6.58
N TRP A 76 -12.91 -11.02 7.70
CA TRP A 76 -13.43 -11.26 9.03
C TRP A 76 -13.51 -9.94 9.80
N CYS A 77 -14.73 -9.40 9.92
CA CYS A 77 -15.02 -8.28 10.79
C CYS A 77 -15.18 -8.78 12.23
N LEU A 78 -14.44 -8.18 13.17
CA LEU A 78 -14.51 -8.58 14.58
C LEU A 78 -15.69 -7.93 15.32
N ALA A 79 -16.12 -6.73 14.90
CA ALA A 79 -17.20 -5.99 15.56
C ALA A 79 -17.97 -5.06 14.58
N PRO A 80 -19.27 -5.31 14.32
CA PRO A 80 -20.00 -6.53 14.67
C PRO A 80 -19.38 -7.76 13.97
N PRO A 81 -19.44 -8.97 14.58
CA PRO A 81 -18.89 -10.17 13.97
C PRO A 81 -19.56 -10.48 12.63
N LEU A 82 -18.77 -10.47 11.56
CA LEU A 82 -19.21 -10.84 10.21
C LEU A 82 -18.05 -11.52 9.47
N LYS A 83 -18.36 -12.50 8.63
CA LYS A 83 -17.37 -13.15 7.76
C LYS A 83 -17.91 -13.23 6.35
N PHE A 84 -17.03 -13.02 5.38
CA PHE A 84 -17.28 -13.36 3.99
C PHE A 84 -16.27 -14.39 3.50
N THR A 85 -16.73 -15.35 2.71
CA THR A 85 -15.85 -16.17 1.88
C THR A 85 -15.34 -15.39 0.67
N TYR A 86 -14.29 -15.89 0.01
CA TYR A 86 -13.84 -15.34 -1.27
C TYR A 86 -14.98 -15.25 -2.28
N GLN A 87 -15.77 -16.33 -2.41
CA GLN A 87 -16.92 -16.37 -3.31
C GLN A 87 -17.95 -15.30 -2.96
N GLU A 88 -18.31 -15.17 -1.68
CA GLU A 88 -19.28 -14.18 -1.20
C GLU A 88 -18.81 -12.74 -1.44
N LEU A 89 -17.52 -12.46 -1.23
CA LEU A 89 -16.94 -11.15 -1.48
C LEU A 89 -16.94 -10.82 -2.98
N ILE A 90 -16.55 -11.79 -3.82
CA ILE A 90 -16.50 -11.62 -5.28
C ILE A 90 -17.90 -11.36 -5.84
N ILE A 91 -18.91 -12.12 -5.42
CA ILE A 91 -20.30 -11.93 -5.87
C ILE A 91 -20.78 -10.52 -5.50
N ARG A 92 -20.54 -10.06 -4.28
CA ARG A 92 -20.93 -8.71 -3.84
C ARG A 92 -20.21 -7.61 -4.61
N ALA A 93 -18.91 -7.78 -4.84
CA ALA A 93 -18.12 -6.85 -5.66
C ALA A 93 -18.65 -6.81 -7.11
N GLN A 94 -19.04 -7.95 -7.69
CA GLN A 94 -19.64 -8.01 -9.01
C GLN A 94 -20.98 -7.27 -9.08
N LEU A 95 -21.80 -7.29 -8.03
CA LEU A 95 -23.05 -6.52 -7.98
C LEU A 95 -22.79 -5.01 -7.99
N VAL A 96 -21.81 -4.53 -7.20
CA VAL A 96 -21.35 -3.13 -7.29
C VAL A 96 -20.87 -2.82 -8.70
N ALA A 97 -20.08 -3.72 -9.30
CA ALA A 97 -19.52 -3.49 -10.62
C ALA A 97 -20.62 -3.34 -11.69
N GLN A 98 -21.62 -4.22 -11.64
CA GLN A 98 -22.78 -4.18 -12.52
C GLN A 98 -23.60 -2.90 -12.34
N CYS A 99 -23.80 -2.46 -11.10
CA CYS A 99 -24.48 -1.21 -10.80
C CYS A 99 -23.74 -0.02 -11.44
N LEU A 100 -22.44 0.10 -11.22
CA LEU A 100 -21.60 1.17 -11.79
C LEU A 100 -21.61 1.16 -13.33
N VAL A 101 -21.55 -0.03 -13.93
CA VAL A 101 -21.60 -0.20 -15.38
C VAL A 101 -22.97 0.19 -15.96
N ALA A 102 -24.06 -0.13 -15.26
CA ALA A 102 -25.42 0.20 -15.67
C ALA A 102 -25.74 1.70 -15.64
N LEU A 103 -24.96 2.50 -14.91
CA LEU A 103 -25.07 3.96 -14.94
C LEU A 103 -24.72 4.57 -16.31
N CYS A 104 -24.11 3.79 -17.22
CA CYS A 104 -23.70 4.22 -18.57
C CYS A 104 -22.91 5.54 -18.57
N SER A 105 -22.20 5.80 -17.46
CA SER A 105 -21.62 7.10 -17.19
C SER A 105 -20.16 7.17 -17.69
N PRO A 106 -19.72 8.31 -18.25
CA PRO A 106 -18.32 8.55 -18.59
C PRO A 106 -17.43 8.68 -17.34
N VAL A 107 -17.98 8.54 -16.13
CA VAL A 107 -17.25 8.57 -14.85
C VAL A 107 -16.03 7.66 -14.92
N THR A 108 -14.85 8.22 -14.73
CA THR A 108 -13.59 7.47 -14.57
C THR A 108 -13.27 7.21 -13.10
N PHE A 109 -13.65 8.14 -12.21
CA PHE A 109 -13.33 8.10 -10.78
C PHE A 109 -14.57 7.80 -9.94
N VAL A 110 -14.46 6.79 -9.08
CA VAL A 110 -15.49 6.48 -8.08
C VAL A 110 -14.92 6.77 -6.70
N ILE A 111 -15.52 7.73 -6.00
CA ILE A 111 -15.15 8.06 -4.62
C ILE A 111 -15.73 6.98 -3.71
N LEU A 112 -14.87 6.39 -2.89
CA LEU A 112 -15.26 5.42 -1.87
C LEU A 112 -15.25 6.14 -0.52
N PHE A 113 -16.40 6.67 -0.12
CA PHE A 113 -16.55 7.47 1.08
C PHE A 113 -17.07 6.62 2.24
N PHE A 114 -16.14 6.10 3.05
CA PHE A 114 -16.47 5.17 4.11
C PHE A 114 -15.57 5.36 5.32
N GLN A 115 -15.94 4.75 6.45
CA GLN A 115 -14.98 4.25 7.41
C GLN A 115 -14.62 2.79 7.06
N ARG A 116 -13.60 2.25 7.74
CA ARG A 116 -13.26 0.83 7.66
C ARG A 116 -14.51 -0.04 7.84
N SER A 117 -14.84 -0.81 6.82
CA SER A 117 -16.03 -1.66 6.81
C SER A 117 -15.94 -2.72 5.71
N PRO A 118 -16.73 -3.81 5.80
CA PRO A 118 -16.91 -4.73 4.68
C PRO A 118 -17.45 -4.03 3.41
N ALA A 119 -18.30 -3.02 3.58
CA ALA A 119 -18.88 -2.25 2.48
C ALA A 119 -17.81 -1.50 1.68
N PHE A 120 -16.79 -0.95 2.35
CA PHE A 120 -15.63 -0.35 1.70
C PHE A 120 -14.89 -1.37 0.81
N VAL A 121 -14.59 -2.56 1.34
CA VAL A 121 -13.85 -3.60 0.59
C VAL A 121 -14.64 -4.09 -0.63
N VAL A 122 -15.94 -4.34 -0.45
CA VAL A 122 -16.88 -4.70 -1.54
C VAL A 122 -16.91 -3.60 -2.61
N SER A 123 -17.04 -2.33 -2.21
CA SER A 123 -17.11 -1.19 -3.12
C SER A 123 -15.81 -0.97 -3.89
N MET A 124 -14.67 -1.15 -3.23
CA MET A 124 -13.34 -1.05 -3.83
C MET A 124 -13.17 -2.10 -4.92
N LEU A 125 -13.43 -3.37 -4.61
CA LEU A 125 -13.32 -4.45 -5.59
C LEU A 125 -14.32 -4.27 -6.74
N GLY A 126 -15.56 -3.89 -6.43
CA GLY A 126 -16.57 -3.66 -7.45
C GLY A 126 -16.25 -2.51 -8.39
N THR A 127 -15.64 -1.44 -7.87
CA THR A 127 -15.16 -0.31 -8.68
C THR A 127 -14.06 -0.75 -9.65
N LEU A 128 -13.07 -1.51 -9.16
CA LEU A 128 -11.99 -2.03 -10.00
C LEU A 128 -12.52 -3.03 -11.05
N MET A 129 -13.48 -3.88 -10.68
CA MET A 129 -14.15 -4.82 -11.60
C MET A 129 -15.03 -4.09 -12.63
N ALA A 130 -15.62 -2.95 -12.26
CA ALA A 130 -16.29 -2.03 -13.19
C ALA A 130 -15.32 -1.24 -14.07
N ARG A 131 -14.01 -1.48 -13.93
CA ARG A 131 -12.97 -0.85 -14.74
C ARG A 131 -12.90 0.65 -14.54
N LYS A 132 -13.09 1.07 -13.28
CA LYS A 132 -13.05 2.47 -12.83
C LYS A 132 -11.92 2.65 -11.81
N THR A 133 -11.48 3.89 -11.66
CA THR A 133 -10.44 4.28 -10.70
C THR A 133 -11.06 4.52 -9.32
N CYS A 134 -10.54 3.85 -8.31
CA CYS A 134 -10.93 4.01 -6.92
C CYS A 134 -10.36 5.31 -6.35
N VAL A 135 -11.17 6.05 -5.60
CA VAL A 135 -10.70 7.22 -4.84
C VAL A 135 -11.13 7.08 -3.37
N PRO A 136 -10.35 6.35 -2.54
CA PRO A 136 -10.68 6.19 -1.13
C PRO A 136 -10.67 7.51 -0.37
N MET A 137 -11.77 7.81 0.33
CA MET A 137 -11.89 8.98 1.20
C MET A 137 -12.44 8.56 2.55
N ASP A 138 -11.65 8.73 3.61
CA ASP A 138 -12.09 8.45 4.97
C ASP A 138 -13.22 9.41 5.39
N ALA A 139 -14.34 8.83 5.82
CA ALA A 139 -15.52 9.55 6.28
C ALA A 139 -15.35 10.29 7.61
N THR A 140 -14.23 10.07 8.32
CA THR A 140 -13.86 10.87 9.50
C THR A 140 -13.21 12.21 9.14
N HIS A 141 -12.86 12.44 7.87
CA HIS A 141 -12.31 13.72 7.44
C HIS A 141 -13.30 14.87 7.59
N THR A 142 -12.78 16.05 7.90
CA THR A 142 -13.59 17.28 7.96
C THR A 142 -14.15 17.65 6.58
N SER A 143 -15.34 18.25 6.55
CA SER A 143 -15.98 18.74 5.32
C SER A 143 -15.06 19.63 4.47
N MET A 144 -14.29 20.52 5.12
CA MET A 144 -13.32 21.37 4.44
C MET A 144 -12.22 20.58 3.73
N ARG A 145 -11.75 19.48 4.32
CA ARG A 145 -10.76 18.60 3.71
C ARG A 145 -11.37 17.85 2.53
N LEU A 146 -12.59 17.34 2.65
CA LEU A 146 -13.31 16.64 1.58
C LEU A 146 -13.49 17.52 0.34
N VAL A 147 -13.94 18.77 0.52
CA VAL A 147 -14.08 19.75 -0.57
C VAL A 147 -12.74 19.96 -1.29
N LYS A 148 -11.64 20.11 -0.52
CA LYS A 148 -10.30 20.29 -1.10
C LYS A 148 -9.81 19.05 -1.86
N MET A 149 -10.06 17.85 -1.35
CA MET A 149 -9.70 16.60 -2.04
C MET A 149 -10.47 16.48 -3.36
N LYS A 150 -11.78 16.74 -3.36
CA LYS A 150 -12.58 16.72 -4.58
C LYS A 150 -12.12 17.75 -5.62
N GLN A 151 -11.70 18.94 -5.18
CA GLN A 151 -11.16 19.96 -6.10
C GLN A 151 -9.93 19.48 -6.88
N GLN A 152 -9.11 18.59 -6.32
CA GLN A 152 -7.96 18.02 -7.02
C GLN A 152 -8.34 17.05 -8.15
N LEU A 153 -9.54 16.46 -8.10
CA LEU A 153 -10.06 15.59 -9.16
C LEU A 153 -10.56 16.39 -10.38
N GLY A 154 -10.65 17.72 -10.25
CA GLY A 154 -11.10 18.61 -11.32
C GLY A 154 -12.61 18.55 -11.57
N LYS A 155 -13.01 18.95 -12.79
CA LYS A 155 -14.41 18.95 -13.25
C LYS A 155 -14.72 17.65 -14.01
N THR A 156 -14.61 16.52 -13.32
CA THR A 156 -15.00 15.21 -13.86
C THR A 156 -16.36 14.81 -13.32
N SER A 157 -17.13 14.02 -14.07
CA SER A 157 -18.28 13.34 -13.50
C SER A 157 -17.83 12.35 -12.44
N LEU A 158 -18.53 12.32 -11.29
CA LEU A 158 -18.15 11.54 -10.11
C LEU A 158 -19.35 10.78 -9.56
N VAL A 159 -19.11 9.51 -9.26
CA VAL A 159 -20.01 8.69 -8.43
C VAL A 159 -19.36 8.55 -7.05
N VAL A 160 -20.16 8.68 -6.00
CA VAL A 160 -19.76 8.38 -4.62
C VAL A 160 -20.48 7.10 -4.19
N LEU A 161 -19.71 6.09 -3.79
CA LEU A 161 -20.21 4.95 -3.01
C LEU A 161 -20.00 5.26 -1.53
N THR A 162 -21.02 5.07 -0.71
CA THR A 162 -21.00 5.39 0.73
C THR A 162 -21.90 4.43 1.52
N SER A 163 -21.87 4.52 2.85
CA SER A 163 -22.90 3.96 3.73
C SER A 163 -24.03 4.96 3.97
N GLN A 164 -25.18 4.44 4.42
CA GLN A 164 -26.34 5.23 4.84
C GLN A 164 -25.99 6.22 5.97
N GLU A 165 -25.11 5.82 6.88
CA GLU A 165 -24.59 6.68 7.96
C GLU A 165 -23.90 7.95 7.42
N HIS A 166 -23.21 7.84 6.29
CA HIS A 166 -22.37 8.90 5.73
C HIS A 166 -22.97 9.58 4.50
N HIS A 167 -24.15 9.15 4.05
CA HIS A 167 -24.83 9.67 2.87
C HIS A 167 -25.02 11.19 2.88
N ALA A 168 -25.57 11.74 3.96
CA ALA A 168 -25.80 13.19 4.07
C ALA A 168 -24.49 14.00 4.01
N THR A 169 -23.41 13.49 4.60
CA THR A 169 -22.09 14.14 4.54
C THR A 169 -21.53 14.10 3.12
N ALA A 170 -21.69 12.98 2.40
CA ALA A 170 -21.28 12.84 1.01
C ALA A 170 -22.01 13.84 0.09
N GLU A 171 -23.34 13.90 0.17
CA GLU A 171 -24.16 14.83 -0.62
C GLU A 171 -23.77 16.30 -0.37
N ASN A 172 -23.61 16.67 0.91
CA ASN A 172 -23.39 18.06 1.29
C ASN A 172 -21.95 18.56 1.04
N HIS A 173 -20.95 17.68 1.00
CA HIS A 173 -19.54 18.11 1.04
C HIS A 173 -18.65 17.58 -0.08
N ILE A 174 -19.05 16.51 -0.79
CA ILE A 174 -18.25 15.96 -1.89
C ILE A 174 -18.75 16.50 -3.24
N SER A 175 -20.01 16.95 -3.35
CA SER A 175 -20.63 17.51 -4.57
C SER A 175 -20.35 16.61 -5.78
N SER A 176 -21.12 15.54 -5.86
CA SER A 176 -21.04 14.49 -6.88
C SER A 176 -22.31 14.44 -7.72
N ASP A 177 -22.26 13.76 -8.86
CA ASP A 177 -23.44 13.61 -9.73
C ASP A 177 -24.41 12.57 -9.17
N ILE A 178 -23.87 11.53 -8.53
CA ILE A 178 -24.62 10.39 -8.01
C ILE A 178 -23.96 9.94 -6.70
N VAL A 179 -24.76 9.82 -5.63
CA VAL A 179 -24.38 9.19 -4.36
C VAL A 179 -25.18 7.89 -4.21
N ILE A 180 -24.50 6.78 -3.93
CA ILE A 180 -25.10 5.45 -3.81
C ILE A 180 -24.71 4.85 -2.46
N CYS A 181 -25.72 4.50 -1.65
CA CYS A 181 -25.54 3.67 -0.47
C CYS A 181 -25.40 2.20 -0.87
N VAL A 182 -24.47 1.48 -0.25
CA VAL A 182 -24.19 0.06 -0.56
C VAL A 182 -24.41 -0.88 0.63
N ASP A 183 -25.05 -0.39 1.71
CA ASP A 183 -25.28 -1.16 2.94
C ASP A 183 -26.02 -2.47 2.66
N ASP A 184 -27.00 -2.46 1.76
CA ASP A 184 -27.76 -3.65 1.38
C ASP A 184 -26.88 -4.75 0.77
N LEU A 185 -25.71 -4.42 0.21
CA LEU A 185 -24.80 -5.39 -0.41
C LEU A 185 -23.94 -6.13 0.61
N VAL A 186 -23.89 -5.68 1.87
CA VAL A 186 -23.18 -6.39 2.94
C VAL A 186 -24.10 -7.27 3.79
N GLU A 187 -25.41 -7.21 3.57
CA GLU A 187 -26.38 -8.04 4.28
C GLU A 187 -26.25 -9.55 3.94
N PRO A 188 -26.65 -10.45 4.86
CA PRO A 188 -26.74 -11.87 4.58
C PRO A 188 -27.76 -12.18 3.47
N GLY A 189 -27.48 -13.20 2.64
CA GLY A 189 -28.45 -13.71 1.66
C GLY A 189 -28.56 -12.91 0.35
N VAL A 190 -27.71 -11.89 0.14
CA VAL A 190 -27.60 -11.17 -1.13
C VAL A 190 -27.14 -12.14 -2.23
N ASN A 191 -28.08 -12.64 -3.04
CA ASN A 191 -27.82 -13.51 -4.17
C ASN A 191 -28.48 -12.96 -5.43
N THR A 192 -27.63 -12.43 -6.32
CA THR A 192 -27.88 -12.07 -7.72
C THR A 192 -28.84 -10.91 -8.02
N VAL A 193 -28.40 -10.05 -8.94
CA VAL A 193 -29.26 -9.27 -9.81
C VAL A 193 -28.87 -9.60 -11.25
N SER A 194 -29.84 -9.91 -12.10
CA SER A 194 -29.61 -10.06 -13.54
C SER A 194 -29.56 -8.67 -14.18
N CYS A 195 -28.38 -8.11 -14.36
CA CYS A 195 -28.19 -6.84 -15.08
C CYS A 195 -27.70 -7.07 -16.51
N LYS A 196 -28.47 -6.65 -17.51
CA LYS A 196 -27.99 -6.43 -18.88
C LYS A 196 -27.25 -5.09 -18.92
N GLY A 197 -26.03 -5.05 -18.43
CA GLY A 197 -25.19 -3.84 -18.45
C GLY A 197 -24.47 -3.63 -19.78
N CYS A 198 -23.96 -2.42 -20.02
CA CYS A 198 -22.97 -2.16 -21.06
C CYS A 198 -21.72 -3.03 -20.83
N HIS A 199 -21.07 -3.52 -21.89
CA HIS A 199 -19.77 -4.17 -21.69
C HIS A 199 -18.74 -3.09 -21.30
N PRO A 200 -18.07 -3.20 -20.14
CA PRO A 200 -17.05 -2.22 -19.79
C PRO A 200 -15.91 -2.28 -20.83
N ALA A 201 -15.33 -1.14 -21.18
CA ALA A 201 -14.20 -1.05 -22.12
C ALA A 201 -13.00 -1.86 -21.60
N GLN A 202 -12.12 -2.35 -22.48
CA GLN A 202 -10.89 -3.04 -22.03
C GLN A 202 -10.08 -2.13 -21.10
N VAL A 203 -9.59 -2.67 -19.97
CA VAL A 203 -8.64 -1.98 -19.09
C VAL A 203 -7.26 -2.53 -19.36
N ASN A 204 -6.30 -1.62 -19.45
CA ASN A 204 -4.89 -1.92 -19.60
C ASN A 204 -4.20 -1.83 -18.23
N PRO A 205 -3.11 -2.58 -17.99
CA PRO A 205 -2.31 -2.45 -16.77
C PRO A 205 -1.79 -1.03 -16.52
N THR A 206 -1.67 -0.23 -17.56
CA THR A 206 -1.24 1.17 -17.52
C THR A 206 -2.33 2.16 -17.09
N ASP A 207 -3.59 1.71 -16.94
CA ASP A 207 -4.70 2.55 -16.49
C ASP A 207 -4.66 2.75 -14.96
N LEU A 208 -5.31 3.82 -14.50
CA LEU A 208 -5.34 4.17 -13.08
C LEU A 208 -6.25 3.23 -12.28
N ALA A 209 -5.67 2.61 -11.25
CA ALA A 209 -6.38 1.80 -10.27
C ALA A 209 -6.87 2.65 -9.09
N PHE A 210 -6.01 3.53 -8.58
CA PHE A 210 -6.29 4.35 -7.39
C PHE A 210 -5.88 5.80 -7.58
N VAL A 211 -6.51 6.68 -6.81
CA VAL A 211 -6.00 8.02 -6.47
C VAL A 211 -6.04 8.18 -4.96
N TYR A 212 -4.87 8.31 -4.35
CA TYR A 212 -4.72 8.63 -2.94
C TYR A 212 -4.43 10.11 -2.73
N PHE A 213 -4.64 10.59 -1.50
CA PHE A 213 -4.39 11.99 -1.16
C PHE A 213 -3.36 12.12 -0.03
N THR A 214 -2.27 12.82 -0.32
CA THR A 214 -1.23 13.12 0.67
C THR A 214 -1.38 14.55 1.20
N SER A 215 -0.72 14.85 2.32
CA SER A 215 -0.57 16.23 2.80
C SER A 215 0.33 17.00 1.84
N GLY A 216 -0.24 17.93 1.08
CA GLY A 216 0.53 18.85 0.23
C GLY A 216 1.04 20.06 1.00
N SER A 217 2.06 20.71 0.44
CA SER A 217 2.53 22.03 0.89
C SER A 217 1.37 23.04 0.88
N ALA A 218 1.31 23.90 1.91
CA ALA A 218 0.22 24.86 2.14
C ALA A 218 -1.16 24.28 2.53
N GLY A 219 -1.23 23.05 3.03
CA GLY A 219 -2.47 22.48 3.60
C GLY A 219 -3.56 22.16 2.57
N LYS A 220 -3.17 22.03 1.30
CA LYS A 220 -3.99 21.50 0.20
C LYS A 220 -3.59 20.04 -0.04
N PRO A 221 -4.53 19.08 -0.01
CA PRO A 221 -4.22 17.70 -0.37
C PRO A 221 -3.68 17.60 -1.79
N LYS A 222 -2.69 16.73 -2.02
CA LYS A 222 -2.18 16.42 -3.36
C LYS A 222 -2.73 15.05 -3.78
N ALA A 223 -3.30 14.97 -4.98
CA ALA A 223 -3.71 13.70 -5.56
C ALA A 223 -2.49 12.93 -6.09
N VAL A 224 -2.40 11.65 -5.74
CA VAL A 224 -1.35 10.74 -6.20
C VAL A 224 -2.03 9.59 -6.97
N PRO A 225 -1.97 9.59 -8.31
CA PRO A 225 -2.55 8.54 -9.12
C PRO A 225 -1.64 7.31 -9.17
N GLU A 226 -2.22 6.13 -9.02
CA GLU A 226 -1.52 4.85 -9.06
C GLU A 226 -2.10 3.94 -10.14
N ARG A 227 -1.23 3.35 -10.96
CA ARG A 227 -1.61 2.44 -12.05
C ARG A 227 -1.78 1.02 -11.55
N HIS A 228 -2.58 0.23 -12.27
CA HIS A 228 -2.76 -1.19 -11.97
C HIS A 228 -1.41 -1.95 -11.92
N GLU A 229 -0.56 -1.76 -12.93
CA GLU A 229 0.74 -2.43 -13.02
C GLU A 229 1.67 -2.10 -11.85
N SER A 230 1.65 -0.84 -11.37
CA SER A 230 2.48 -0.40 -10.25
C SER A 230 2.04 -1.03 -8.94
N VAL A 231 0.73 -1.07 -8.69
CA VAL A 231 0.15 -1.73 -7.51
C VAL A 231 0.39 -3.23 -7.55
N VAL A 232 0.19 -3.87 -8.70
CA VAL A 232 0.45 -5.31 -8.86
C VAL A 232 1.93 -5.63 -8.62
N ASN A 233 2.86 -4.85 -9.19
CA ASN A 233 4.29 -5.01 -8.94
C ASN A 233 4.60 -4.87 -7.45
N TYR A 234 4.06 -3.85 -6.79
CA TYR A 234 4.24 -3.64 -5.37
C TYR A 234 3.77 -4.85 -4.56
N ILE A 235 2.55 -5.34 -4.78
CA ILE A 235 2.00 -6.45 -4.00
C ILE A 235 2.80 -7.74 -4.18
N LEU A 236 3.15 -8.09 -5.42
CA LEU A 236 3.94 -9.30 -5.70
C LEU A 236 5.34 -9.18 -5.08
N GLY A 237 6.02 -8.05 -5.32
CA GLY A 237 7.35 -7.80 -4.77
C GLY A 237 7.39 -7.76 -3.24
N ALA A 238 6.41 -7.12 -2.60
CA ALA A 238 6.31 -7.06 -1.15
C ALA A 238 6.06 -8.44 -0.54
N CYS A 239 5.16 -9.24 -1.11
CA CYS A 239 4.92 -10.62 -0.65
C CYS A 239 6.19 -11.48 -0.69
N ASP A 240 6.98 -11.35 -1.76
CA ASP A 240 8.23 -12.08 -1.95
C ASP A 240 9.29 -11.63 -0.93
N VAL A 241 9.52 -10.33 -0.78
CA VAL A 241 10.55 -9.76 0.12
C VAL A 241 10.22 -10.03 1.60
N LEU A 242 8.94 -9.90 1.96
CA LEU A 242 8.47 -10.15 3.32
C LEU A 242 8.34 -11.65 3.62
N SER A 243 8.40 -12.52 2.62
CA SER A 243 8.05 -13.95 2.72
C SER A 243 6.76 -14.14 3.51
N LEU A 244 5.70 -13.43 3.12
CA LEU A 244 4.43 -13.50 3.84
C LEU A 244 3.86 -14.93 3.80
N PRO A 245 3.32 -15.46 4.91
CA PRO A 245 2.73 -16.79 4.91
C PRO A 245 1.56 -16.87 3.92
N LEU A 246 1.44 -18.01 3.22
CA LEU A 246 0.20 -18.34 2.51
C LEU A 246 -0.94 -18.39 3.53
N GLU A 247 -2.13 -17.99 3.09
CA GLU A 247 -3.35 -18.01 3.92
C GLU A 247 -3.23 -17.23 5.24
N CYS A 248 -2.37 -16.20 5.27
CA CYS A 248 -2.15 -15.36 6.46
C CYS A 248 -3.43 -14.67 6.93
N ARG A 249 -3.53 -14.42 8.24
CA ARG A 249 -4.53 -13.51 8.81
C ARG A 249 -3.87 -12.15 9.00
N PHE A 250 -4.16 -11.24 8.07
CA PHE A 250 -3.60 -9.89 8.05
C PHE A 250 -4.58 -8.91 8.67
N LEU A 251 -4.13 -8.16 9.67
CA LEU A 251 -4.89 -7.05 10.25
C LEU A 251 -5.02 -5.87 9.27
N GLN A 252 -6.24 -5.35 9.06
CA GLN A 252 -6.45 -4.08 8.34
C GLN A 252 -6.38 -2.91 9.34
N ALA A 253 -5.17 -2.53 9.74
CA ALA A 253 -4.93 -1.51 10.77
C ALA A 253 -4.80 -0.11 10.19
N MET A 254 -4.21 0.00 9.00
CA MET A 254 -3.97 1.29 8.35
C MET A 254 -5.28 1.98 7.96
N ASN A 255 -5.21 3.30 7.81
CA ASN A 255 -6.35 4.09 7.36
C ASN A 255 -6.65 3.75 5.89
N ILE A 256 -7.91 3.56 5.53
CA ILE A 256 -8.33 3.23 4.16
C ILE A 256 -8.08 4.37 3.16
N GLY A 257 -7.93 5.61 3.64
CA GLY A 257 -7.53 6.77 2.86
C GLY A 257 -6.02 6.87 2.63
N PHE A 258 -5.22 5.94 3.18
CA PHE A 258 -3.80 5.80 2.90
C PHE A 258 -3.55 4.53 2.08
N ASP A 259 -2.59 4.61 1.17
CA ASP A 259 -2.19 3.55 0.26
C ASP A 259 -1.57 2.35 0.99
N SER A 260 -1.06 2.51 2.22
CA SER A 260 -0.62 1.40 3.07
C SER A 260 -1.69 0.33 3.32
N SER A 261 -2.98 0.68 3.23
CA SER A 261 -4.07 -0.29 3.28
C SER A 261 -4.06 -1.29 2.10
N LEU A 262 -3.41 -0.95 0.97
CA LEU A 262 -3.28 -1.83 -0.18
C LEU A 262 -2.47 -3.08 0.16
N LEU A 263 -1.38 -2.96 0.94
CA LEU A 263 -0.60 -4.11 1.37
C LEU A 263 -1.47 -5.08 2.18
N GLU A 264 -2.17 -4.56 3.18
CA GLU A 264 -3.03 -5.35 4.07
C GLU A 264 -4.14 -6.10 3.31
N LEU A 265 -4.73 -5.46 2.30
CA LEU A 265 -5.84 -6.01 1.53
C LEU A 265 -5.35 -6.96 0.43
N PHE A 266 -4.52 -6.45 -0.48
CA PHE A 266 -4.19 -7.14 -1.73
C PHE A 266 -3.10 -8.19 -1.59
N ALA A 267 -2.16 -8.06 -0.64
CA ALA A 267 -1.25 -9.16 -0.31
C ALA A 267 -2.03 -10.36 0.22
N THR A 268 -2.99 -10.10 1.11
CA THR A 268 -3.85 -11.12 1.70
C THR A 268 -4.69 -11.81 0.63
N PHE A 269 -5.32 -11.04 -0.26
CA PHE A 269 -6.08 -11.61 -1.38
C PHE A 269 -5.20 -12.47 -2.28
N TYR A 270 -4.01 -11.99 -2.65
CA TYR A 270 -3.08 -12.73 -3.48
C TYR A 270 -2.68 -14.07 -2.83
N LEU A 271 -2.36 -14.05 -1.54
CA LEU A 271 -1.90 -15.22 -0.77
C LEU A 271 -3.03 -16.17 -0.34
N GLY A 272 -4.30 -15.85 -0.62
CA GLY A 272 -5.44 -16.67 -0.21
C GLY A 272 -5.79 -16.58 1.28
N GLY A 273 -5.32 -15.52 1.96
CA GLY A 273 -5.53 -15.31 3.39
C GLY A 273 -6.85 -14.63 3.75
N THR A 274 -6.95 -14.24 5.03
CA THR A 274 -8.09 -13.53 5.61
C THR A 274 -7.68 -12.14 6.06
N VAL A 275 -8.34 -11.12 5.52
CA VAL A 275 -8.26 -9.75 6.05
C VAL A 275 -9.11 -9.68 7.32
N VAL A 276 -8.52 -9.27 8.43
CA VAL A 276 -9.22 -9.09 9.70
C VAL A 276 -9.47 -7.61 9.94
N LEU A 277 -10.74 -7.20 9.99
CA LEU A 277 -11.10 -5.82 10.35
C LEU A 277 -11.15 -5.71 11.89
N PRO A 278 -10.34 -4.84 12.50
CA PRO A 278 -10.19 -4.75 13.94
C PRO A 278 -11.46 -4.24 14.65
N THR A 279 -11.52 -4.49 15.95
CA THR A 279 -12.39 -3.74 16.86
C THR A 279 -11.73 -2.40 17.24
N LYS A 280 -12.40 -1.59 18.08
CA LYS A 280 -11.76 -0.40 18.65
C LYS A 280 -10.57 -0.74 19.56
N ASN A 281 -10.50 -1.96 20.09
CA ASN A 281 -9.35 -2.45 20.85
C ASN A 281 -8.37 -3.16 19.92
N LEU A 282 -7.25 -2.51 19.63
CA LEU A 282 -6.22 -3.04 18.75
C LEU A 282 -5.57 -4.30 19.33
N MET A 283 -5.36 -4.38 20.65
CA MET A 283 -4.71 -5.52 21.31
C MET A 283 -5.56 -6.79 21.19
N ASP A 284 -6.87 -6.69 21.42
CA ASP A 284 -7.80 -7.82 21.23
C ASP A 284 -7.81 -8.32 19.78
N SER A 285 -7.68 -7.38 18.83
CA SER A 285 -7.66 -7.66 17.40
C SER A 285 -6.36 -8.35 16.99
N LEU A 286 -5.23 -7.90 17.54
CA LEU A 286 -3.90 -8.50 17.31
C LEU A 286 -3.82 -9.95 17.79
N GLY A 287 -4.56 -10.31 18.85
CA GLY A 287 -4.69 -11.71 19.28
C GLY A 287 -5.34 -12.65 18.26
N LYS A 288 -5.93 -12.14 17.18
CA LYS A 288 -6.64 -12.91 16.14
C LYS A 288 -5.86 -13.04 14.81
N VAL A 289 -4.69 -12.43 14.70
CA VAL A 289 -3.91 -12.33 13.46
C VAL A 289 -2.51 -12.93 13.62
N ASP A 290 -1.85 -13.17 12.50
CA ASP A 290 -0.44 -13.57 12.43
C ASP A 290 0.44 -12.55 11.70
N THR A 291 -0.18 -11.60 11.00
CA THR A 291 0.49 -10.57 10.21
C THR A 291 -0.15 -9.21 10.47
N CYS A 292 0.66 -8.17 10.69
CA CYS A 292 0.17 -6.79 10.76
C CYS A 292 1.18 -5.78 10.22
N MET A 293 0.64 -4.63 9.78
CA MET A 293 1.39 -3.42 9.48
C MET A 293 0.92 -2.35 10.45
N LEU A 294 1.86 -1.69 11.13
CA LEU A 294 1.54 -0.72 12.18
C LEU A 294 2.43 0.52 12.04
N THR A 295 1.90 1.69 12.40
CA THR A 295 2.73 2.87 12.66
C THR A 295 3.57 2.64 13.91
N LEU A 296 4.65 3.42 14.09
CA LEU A 296 5.47 3.31 15.32
C LEU A 296 4.68 3.63 16.58
N SER A 297 3.76 4.60 16.50
CA SER A 297 2.86 4.94 17.61
C SER A 297 1.95 3.79 18.00
N MET A 298 1.40 3.05 17.03
CA MET A 298 0.62 1.83 17.29
C MET A 298 1.50 0.73 17.88
N LEU A 299 2.69 0.48 17.30
CA LEU A 299 3.62 -0.54 17.77
C LEU A 299 4.07 -0.29 19.22
N TYR A 300 4.27 0.98 19.59
CA TYR A 300 4.59 1.37 20.96
C TYR A 300 3.42 1.10 21.92
N ALA A 301 2.19 1.41 21.49
CA ALA A 301 0.99 1.30 22.31
C ALA A 301 0.58 -0.14 22.62
N ILE A 302 0.91 -1.10 21.75
CA ILE A 302 0.51 -2.50 21.90
C ILE A 302 1.44 -3.31 22.82
N GLY A 303 2.52 -2.73 23.33
CA GLY A 303 3.33 -3.35 24.37
C GLY A 303 4.38 -4.34 23.85
N ASP A 304 4.34 -5.57 24.36
CA ASP A 304 5.37 -6.60 24.16
C ASP A 304 4.93 -7.66 23.14
N PRO A 305 5.81 -8.11 22.22
CA PRO A 305 5.49 -9.21 21.30
C PRO A 305 5.00 -10.50 21.98
N LEU A 306 5.43 -10.79 23.21
CA LEU A 306 5.00 -12.00 23.96
C LEU A 306 3.50 -12.04 24.27
N ASP A 307 2.84 -10.88 24.27
CA ASP A 307 1.38 -10.79 24.45
C ASP A 307 0.61 -11.31 23.23
N TYR A 308 1.29 -11.54 22.10
CA TYR A 308 0.70 -11.92 20.81
C TYR A 308 1.30 -13.23 20.25
N PRO A 309 1.01 -14.39 20.86
CA PRO A 309 1.65 -15.67 20.52
C PRO A 309 1.35 -16.20 19.11
N ASN A 310 0.36 -15.63 18.42
CA ASN A 310 0.04 -15.97 17.02
C ASN A 310 0.77 -15.08 16.01
N LEU A 311 1.30 -13.94 16.45
CA LEU A 311 1.94 -12.96 15.58
C LEU A 311 3.26 -13.54 15.06
N ARG A 312 3.50 -13.37 13.75
CA ARG A 312 4.67 -13.91 13.03
C ARG A 312 5.37 -12.84 12.22
N VAL A 313 4.64 -11.89 11.68
CA VAL A 313 5.19 -10.80 10.86
C VAL A 313 4.63 -9.47 11.32
N VAL A 314 5.53 -8.53 11.61
CA VAL A 314 5.20 -7.14 11.96
C VAL A 314 5.96 -6.22 11.02
N ILE A 315 5.23 -5.32 10.37
CA ILE A 315 5.78 -4.38 9.41
C ILE A 315 5.56 -2.96 9.96
N THR A 316 6.61 -2.15 9.98
CA THR A 316 6.52 -0.74 10.35
C THR A 316 6.86 0.16 9.16
N ALA A 317 6.17 1.29 9.05
CA ALA A 317 6.43 2.29 8.02
C ALA A 317 6.13 3.72 8.51
N GLY A 318 6.59 4.70 7.73
CA GLY A 318 6.22 6.11 7.86
C GLY A 318 7.12 6.94 8.77
N GLU A 319 7.83 6.32 9.72
CA GLU A 319 8.71 6.99 10.67
C GLU A 319 9.98 6.14 10.92
N PRO A 320 11.13 6.74 11.28
CA PRO A 320 12.34 6.00 11.61
C PRO A 320 12.16 5.07 12.82
N LEU A 321 12.36 3.76 12.63
CA LEU A 321 12.22 2.77 13.70
C LEU A 321 13.32 2.93 14.76
N ALA A 322 12.91 3.21 16.00
CA ALA A 322 13.83 3.38 17.12
C ALA A 322 14.55 2.06 17.48
N PRO A 323 15.88 2.08 17.70
CA PRO A 323 16.65 0.87 18.07
C PRO A 323 16.15 0.17 19.33
N SER A 324 15.57 0.91 20.29
CA SER A 324 14.97 0.35 21.51
C SER A 324 13.72 -0.47 21.22
N LEU A 325 12.89 -0.02 20.27
CA LEU A 325 11.69 -0.74 19.85
C LEU A 325 12.07 -1.96 19.00
N ALA A 326 13.04 -1.82 18.10
CA ALA A 326 13.63 -2.94 17.37
C ALA A 326 14.15 -4.02 18.33
N LYS A 327 14.95 -3.64 19.35
CA LYS A 327 15.43 -4.57 20.39
C LYS A 327 14.30 -5.34 21.06
N ARG A 328 13.25 -4.63 21.50
CA ARG A 328 12.08 -5.26 22.15
C ARG A 328 11.42 -6.31 21.26
N TRP A 329 11.22 -5.98 19.98
CA TRP A 329 10.48 -6.83 19.06
C TRP A 329 11.30 -7.95 18.41
N CYS A 330 12.64 -7.85 18.40
CA CYS A 330 13.53 -8.86 17.82
C CYS A 330 14.15 -9.82 18.85
N GLN A 331 14.27 -9.46 20.13
CA GLN A 331 14.99 -10.25 21.15
C GLN A 331 14.11 -11.26 21.90
N VAL A 332 12.95 -11.61 21.36
CA VAL A 332 12.06 -12.62 21.96
C VAL A 332 12.70 -14.01 21.84
N GLU A 333 12.91 -14.69 22.98
CA GLU A 333 13.38 -16.07 22.99
C GLU A 333 12.50 -16.95 22.10
N GLY A 334 13.10 -17.63 21.12
CA GLY A 334 12.40 -18.46 20.13
C GLY A 334 12.11 -17.80 18.79
N GLY A 335 12.42 -16.50 18.60
CA GLY A 335 12.37 -15.85 17.28
C GLY A 335 10.97 -15.81 16.66
N GLN A 336 9.94 -15.64 17.49
CA GLN A 336 8.55 -15.81 17.09
C GLN A 336 8.06 -14.78 16.05
N VAL A 337 8.59 -13.56 16.09
CA VAL A 337 8.17 -12.43 15.24
C VAL A 337 9.32 -11.98 14.34
N ARG A 338 9.06 -11.89 13.04
CA ARG A 338 9.91 -11.20 12.08
C ARG A 338 9.47 -9.75 11.97
N LEU A 339 10.32 -8.85 12.45
CA LEU A 339 10.10 -7.40 12.37
C LEU A 339 10.69 -6.86 11.08
N PHE A 340 9.91 -6.11 10.32
CA PHE A 340 10.35 -5.43 9.12
C PHE A 340 10.22 -3.92 9.29
N ASN A 341 11.30 -3.20 9.02
CA ASN A 341 11.24 -1.76 8.77
C ASN A 341 10.99 -1.54 7.28
N SER A 342 10.15 -0.58 6.93
CA SER A 342 9.82 -0.31 5.52
C SER A 342 9.69 1.17 5.25
N TYR A 343 9.96 1.55 4.02
CA TYR A 343 9.98 2.95 3.59
C TYR A 343 9.46 3.09 2.17
N GLY A 344 8.64 4.10 1.97
CA GLY A 344 8.33 4.67 0.67
C GLY A 344 7.26 5.75 0.82
N PRO A 345 7.29 6.80 0.00
CA PRO A 345 6.17 7.72 -0.12
C PRO A 345 5.06 7.10 -0.98
N THR A 346 3.86 7.65 -0.87
CA THR A 346 2.71 7.27 -1.72
C THR A 346 3.01 7.38 -3.21
N GLU A 347 3.84 8.35 -3.61
CA GLU A 347 4.30 8.50 -4.99
C GLU A 347 5.11 7.31 -5.54
N THR A 348 5.57 6.40 -4.68
CA THR A 348 6.25 5.15 -5.06
C THR A 348 5.40 3.90 -4.89
N VAL A 349 4.09 4.06 -4.62
CA VAL A 349 3.13 3.00 -4.29
C VAL A 349 3.50 2.30 -2.97
N VAL A 350 2.94 2.81 -1.88
CA VAL A 350 3.05 2.27 -0.51
C VAL A 350 4.45 2.29 0.08
N THR A 351 5.29 1.31 -0.26
CA THR A 351 6.66 1.20 0.22
C THR A 351 7.57 0.70 -0.89
N SER A 352 8.71 1.34 -1.08
CA SER A 352 9.71 0.93 -2.07
C SER A 352 10.79 0.05 -1.46
N HIS A 353 11.02 0.13 -0.15
CA HIS A 353 12.09 -0.56 0.55
C HIS A 353 11.59 -1.36 1.75
N PHE A 354 12.27 -2.47 2.04
CA PHE A 354 12.09 -3.27 3.25
C PHE A 354 13.45 -3.71 3.81
N GLU A 355 13.55 -3.70 5.14
CA GLU A 355 14.63 -4.28 5.91
C GLU A 355 14.05 -5.31 6.89
N HIS A 356 14.53 -6.55 6.83
CA HIS A 356 14.28 -7.49 7.92
C HIS A 356 15.19 -7.12 9.10
N VAL A 357 14.60 -6.61 10.17
CA VAL A 357 15.36 -6.05 11.28
C VAL A 357 16.00 -7.17 12.09
N VAL A 358 17.33 -7.25 12.01
CA VAL A 358 18.15 -8.17 12.80
C VAL A 358 18.96 -7.35 13.80
N VAL A 359 18.57 -7.40 15.06
CA VAL A 359 19.29 -6.72 16.14
C VAL A 359 20.54 -7.53 16.50
N THR A 360 21.68 -7.12 15.95
CA THR A 360 22.99 -7.57 16.43
C THR A 360 23.38 -6.80 17.70
N ARG A 361 24.35 -7.31 18.47
CA ARG A 361 24.77 -6.68 19.75
C ARG A 361 25.24 -5.22 19.58
N ASP A 362 25.69 -4.85 18.37
CA ASP A 362 26.31 -3.55 18.06
C ASP A 362 25.46 -2.63 17.18
N ALA A 363 24.30 -3.06 16.67
CA ALA A 363 23.51 -2.24 15.74
C ALA A 363 22.72 -1.14 16.47
N SER A 364 23.27 0.08 16.45
CA SER A 364 22.57 1.33 16.82
C SER A 364 21.74 1.92 15.68
N LEU A 365 21.82 1.35 14.47
CA LEU A 365 21.19 1.86 13.26
C LEU A 365 20.19 0.84 12.70
N VAL A 366 18.95 1.29 12.47
CA VAL A 366 17.94 0.55 11.71
C VAL A 366 17.83 1.23 10.34
N THR A 367 18.15 0.50 9.27
CA THR A 367 18.09 1.04 7.90
C THR A 367 16.68 0.86 7.31
N ILE A 368 16.43 1.48 6.15
CA ILE A 368 15.22 1.24 5.36
C ILE A 368 15.32 -0.01 4.47
N GLY A 369 16.52 -0.60 4.39
CA GLY A 369 16.79 -1.84 3.66
C GLY A 369 16.94 -1.68 2.17
N ARG A 370 16.55 -2.71 1.42
CA ARG A 370 16.70 -2.79 -0.04
C ARG A 370 15.37 -2.57 -0.75
N THR A 371 15.45 -2.14 -2.00
CA THR A 371 14.28 -1.96 -2.85
C THR A 371 13.56 -3.28 -3.14
N ILE A 372 12.24 -3.22 -3.32
CA ILE A 372 11.47 -4.33 -3.87
C ILE A 372 11.84 -4.61 -5.33
N PRO A 373 11.48 -5.79 -5.88
CA PRO A 373 11.69 -6.08 -7.29
C PRO A 373 11.17 -5.01 -8.24
N ASN A 374 11.89 -4.82 -9.35
CA ASN A 374 11.61 -3.84 -10.41
C ASN A 374 11.59 -2.35 -9.96
N VAL A 375 12.06 -2.04 -8.76
CA VAL A 375 12.23 -0.65 -8.27
C VAL A 375 13.72 -0.28 -8.24
N GLN A 376 14.02 0.98 -8.56
CA GLN A 376 15.36 1.53 -8.49
C GLN A 376 15.41 2.72 -7.54
N CYS A 377 16.51 2.88 -6.82
CA CYS A 377 16.77 3.95 -5.88
C CYS A 377 18.13 4.57 -6.19
N TYR A 378 18.16 5.90 -6.32
CA TYR A 378 19.38 6.65 -6.58
C TYR A 378 19.57 7.67 -5.47
N ILE A 379 20.77 7.74 -4.92
CA ILE A 379 21.18 8.77 -3.95
C ILE A 379 22.06 9.76 -4.71
N LEU A 380 21.55 10.97 -4.89
CA LEU A 380 22.17 11.99 -5.74
C LEU A 380 22.53 13.23 -4.92
N ASP A 381 23.57 13.93 -5.35
CA ASP A 381 23.85 15.30 -4.90
C ASP A 381 22.94 16.34 -5.57
N ASP A 382 23.17 17.62 -5.28
CA ASP A 382 22.42 18.75 -5.83
C ASP A 382 22.69 19.01 -7.32
N THR A 383 23.69 18.34 -7.90
CA THR A 383 24.04 18.36 -9.32
C THR A 383 23.57 17.11 -10.07
N LEU A 384 22.82 16.21 -9.41
CA LEU A 384 22.32 14.93 -9.93
C LEU A 384 23.40 13.88 -10.18
N HIS A 385 24.55 14.00 -9.53
CA HIS A 385 25.57 12.96 -9.52
C HIS A 385 25.35 11.96 -8.38
N MET A 386 25.67 10.69 -8.62
CA MET A 386 25.63 9.65 -7.59
C MET A 386 26.61 9.98 -6.45
N LEU A 387 26.15 9.90 -5.21
CA LEU A 387 27.00 10.03 -4.04
C LEU A 387 27.79 8.74 -3.74
N PRO A 388 28.96 8.85 -3.08
CA PRO A 388 29.72 7.69 -2.58
C PRO A 388 28.98 6.95 -1.45
N ILE A 389 29.45 5.74 -1.13
CA ILE A 389 28.90 4.82 -0.12
C ILE A 389 29.23 5.24 1.31
#